data_AF-A0A8G1EBW4-F1
#
_entry.id   AF-A0A8G1EBW4-F1
#
_cell.length_a   1.000
_cell.length_b   1.000
_cell.length_c   1.000
_cell.angle_alpha   90.00
_cell.angle_beta   90.00
_cell.angle_gamma   90.00
#
_symmetry.space_group_name_H-M   'P 1'
#
loop_
_entity.id
_entity.type
_entity.pdbx_description
1 polymer ?
#
loop_
_entity_poly.entity_id
_entity_poly.type
_entity_poly.pdbx_seq_one_letter_code
_entity_poly.pdbx_strand_id
1 'polypeptide(L)'
;MTFRTGSIASLQNANLAKGESLLGRAHSMADERQIGCLEAVAVDESGRCWVLGWVKRSAGNAFGALMLDRWKHPCAMAIARFSRDDVPSDATGFIGLLHGEWQPEIDAKLVVMLLAVEGVPHLRSVGATLRRVDMRSIATILDAAGSTLQDGYYRELRSILIAPESWVPGLSKAARIDVRTGVDNIVAIPGVGCIIEGWLLAPGRTTTGFALRAGDTVAQADLRSSFRLARPDLLAAFPKAGGEVQDAGFVAFFPMRDTRALIEELTLKLYHGENAATNHRLADIPIQWLNRGAGEDVLLRCYPSLEHEAFFPALAASLKRARQSQQPPPVGWQIEPSERSLFIAVSGSQSDAYRVADQVMDVADLLEAGRIRVVLMAHEAVRSHVLPLFRDLEDGAQQGNSLFFLRAALGLRDVAVASTLTKADRLVVLREDARMTRTLVEQCVERLSGKDEGLAVIAAQDRPMRQDGPPGLFWTARSLTDFARSGADWAGLPDAPILGRVGRSALQQPRPPLLARLERTGAAS
;
A
#
# COMPACT_ATOMS: atom_id res chain seq x y z
N MET A 1 2.77 -10.70 -54.35
CA MET A 1 1.57 -10.65 -53.49
C MET A 1 1.68 -9.42 -52.59
N THR A 2 0.81 -8.44 -52.78
CA THR A 2 0.73 -7.24 -51.95
C THR A 2 0.11 -7.61 -50.59
N PHE A 3 0.92 -7.65 -49.53
CA PHE A 3 0.46 -7.90 -48.18
C PHE A 3 -0.46 -6.75 -47.74
N ARG A 4 -1.76 -7.00 -47.62
CA ARG A 4 -2.65 -6.11 -46.86
C ARG A 4 -2.20 -6.18 -45.39
N THR A 5 -1.54 -5.12 -44.93
CA THR A 5 -1.18 -4.92 -43.52
C THR A 5 -2.44 -4.63 -42.70
N GLY A 6 -3.24 -5.67 -42.43
CA GLY A 6 -4.22 -5.62 -41.36
C GLY A 6 -3.50 -5.58 -40.00
N SER A 7 -4.07 -4.91 -39.01
CA SER A 7 -3.53 -4.96 -37.64
C SER A 7 -3.52 -6.39 -37.12
N ILE A 8 -2.56 -6.73 -36.24
CA ILE A 8 -2.48 -8.05 -35.59
C ILE A 8 -3.84 -8.42 -34.98
N ALA A 9 -4.52 -7.48 -34.32
CA ALA A 9 -5.82 -7.69 -33.70
C ALA A 9 -6.90 -8.12 -34.71
N SER A 10 -7.03 -7.42 -35.84
CA SER A 10 -7.99 -7.79 -36.88
C SER A 10 -7.71 -9.17 -37.47
N LEU A 11 -6.42 -9.51 -37.65
CA LEU A 11 -5.99 -10.81 -38.16
C LEU A 11 -6.24 -11.94 -37.16
N GLN A 12 -5.98 -11.70 -35.87
CA GLN A 12 -6.24 -12.66 -34.81
C GLN A 12 -7.75 -12.92 -34.68
N ASN A 13 -8.59 -11.90 -34.70
CA ASN A 13 -10.04 -12.05 -34.67
C ASN A 13 -10.56 -12.87 -35.86
N ALA A 14 -10.07 -12.60 -37.07
CA ALA A 14 -10.44 -13.36 -38.26
C ALA A 14 -9.96 -14.83 -38.22
N ASN A 15 -8.86 -15.10 -37.53
CA ASN A 15 -8.29 -16.43 -37.41
C ASN A 15 -8.82 -17.22 -36.20
N LEU A 16 -9.40 -16.57 -35.19
CA LEU A 16 -9.97 -17.24 -34.02
C LEU A 16 -11.07 -18.22 -34.41
N ALA A 17 -11.96 -17.82 -35.32
CA ALA A 17 -13.00 -18.69 -35.89
C ALA A 17 -12.43 -19.96 -36.56
N LYS A 18 -11.22 -19.87 -37.13
CA LYS A 18 -10.53 -21.06 -37.68
C LYS A 18 -10.02 -21.98 -36.57
N GLY A 19 -9.55 -21.42 -35.45
CA GLY A 19 -9.21 -22.19 -34.25
C GLY A 19 -10.42 -22.91 -33.67
N GLU A 20 -11.56 -22.22 -33.56
CA GLU A 20 -12.84 -22.79 -33.10
C GLU A 20 -13.28 -23.99 -33.94
N SER A 21 -13.07 -23.94 -35.26
CA SER A 21 -13.39 -25.05 -36.18
C SER A 21 -12.65 -26.36 -35.85
N LEU A 22 -11.59 -26.31 -35.03
CA LEU A 22 -10.84 -27.48 -34.60
C LEU A 22 -11.45 -28.18 -33.37
N LEU A 23 -12.35 -27.56 -32.60
CA LEU A 23 -12.81 -28.08 -31.30
C LEU A 23 -13.48 -29.47 -31.40
N GLY A 24 -14.30 -29.67 -32.43
CA GLY A 24 -15.07 -30.91 -32.67
C GLY A 24 -14.37 -31.98 -33.50
N ARG A 25 -13.11 -31.77 -33.90
CA ARG A 25 -12.39 -32.68 -34.81
C ARG A 25 -11.47 -33.62 -34.01
N ALA A 26 -11.31 -34.85 -34.51
CA ALA A 26 -10.26 -35.76 -34.06
C ALA A 26 -8.94 -35.34 -34.71
N HIS A 27 -7.88 -35.23 -33.91
CA HIS A 27 -6.57 -34.76 -34.34
C HIS A 27 -5.50 -35.82 -34.07
N SER A 28 -4.64 -36.06 -35.06
CA SER A 28 -3.47 -36.93 -34.88
C SER A 28 -2.28 -36.10 -34.40
N MET A 29 -1.59 -36.62 -33.39
CA MET A 29 -0.43 -35.99 -32.74
C MET A 29 0.89 -36.67 -33.12
N ALA A 30 0.87 -37.46 -34.20
CA ALA A 30 2.01 -38.21 -34.71
C ALA A 30 3.19 -37.27 -35.04
N ASP A 31 4.42 -37.70 -34.74
CA ASP A 31 5.61 -36.87 -34.86
C ASP A 31 5.87 -36.34 -36.29
N GLU A 32 5.40 -37.05 -37.31
CA GLU A 32 5.46 -36.62 -38.72
C GLU A 32 4.73 -35.29 -38.98
N ARG A 33 3.72 -34.95 -38.15
CA ARG A 33 2.95 -33.71 -38.23
C ARG A 33 3.52 -32.58 -37.35
N GLN A 34 4.57 -32.87 -36.58
CA GLN A 34 5.26 -31.85 -35.80
C GLN A 34 6.08 -30.97 -36.73
N ILE A 35 5.78 -29.67 -36.72
CA ILE A 35 6.48 -28.68 -37.56
C ILE A 35 7.28 -27.67 -36.73
N GLY A 36 7.36 -27.87 -35.43
CA GLY A 36 8.05 -26.95 -34.54
C GLY A 36 7.85 -27.25 -33.07
N CYS A 37 8.35 -26.34 -32.24
CA CYS A 37 8.27 -26.43 -30.80
C CYS A 37 7.87 -25.10 -30.14
N LEU A 38 7.18 -25.21 -29.01
CA LEU A 38 6.96 -24.12 -28.06
C LEU A 38 8.05 -24.21 -26.98
N GLU A 39 8.88 -23.19 -26.87
CA GLU A 39 10.02 -23.20 -25.93
C GLU A 39 9.71 -22.42 -24.66
N ALA A 40 8.95 -21.33 -24.79
CA ALA A 40 8.60 -20.50 -23.66
C ALA A 40 7.32 -19.70 -23.88
N VAL A 41 6.75 -19.26 -22.76
CA VAL A 41 5.60 -18.37 -22.71
C VAL A 41 5.84 -17.23 -21.72
N ALA A 42 5.34 -16.05 -22.02
CA ALA A 42 5.24 -14.94 -21.10
C ALA A 42 3.83 -14.36 -21.17
N VAL A 43 3.36 -13.80 -20.06
CA VAL A 43 2.08 -13.09 -20.01
C VAL A 43 2.40 -11.67 -19.60
N ASP A 44 2.00 -10.70 -20.41
CA ASP A 44 2.11 -9.30 -20.01
C ASP A 44 0.96 -8.91 -19.08
N GLU A 45 1.04 -7.72 -18.49
CA GLU A 45 0.06 -7.31 -17.47
C GLU A 45 -1.32 -7.00 -18.05
N SER A 46 -1.44 -6.86 -19.38
CA SER A 46 -2.73 -6.81 -20.06
C SER A 46 -3.33 -8.20 -20.27
N GLY A 47 -2.71 -9.25 -19.71
CA GLY A 47 -3.10 -10.64 -19.89
C GLY A 47 -2.77 -11.20 -21.28
N ARG A 48 -1.99 -10.48 -22.10
CA ARG A 48 -1.66 -10.97 -23.44
C ARG A 48 -0.57 -12.01 -23.36
N CYS A 49 -0.78 -13.11 -24.05
CA CYS A 49 0.12 -14.25 -24.02
C CYS A 49 1.13 -14.17 -25.17
N TRP A 50 2.40 -14.08 -24.83
CA TRP A 50 3.54 -14.09 -25.73
C TRP A 50 4.17 -15.48 -25.75
N VAL A 51 4.46 -16.00 -26.93
CA VAL A 51 5.04 -17.33 -27.11
C VAL A 51 6.33 -17.27 -27.91
N LEU A 52 7.26 -18.14 -27.54
CA LEU A 52 8.58 -18.28 -28.15
C LEU A 52 8.77 -19.72 -28.62
N GLY A 53 9.48 -19.88 -29.72
CA GLY A 53 9.88 -21.21 -30.16
C GLY A 53 10.53 -21.19 -31.53
N TRP A 54 10.39 -22.30 -32.24
CA TRP A 54 10.77 -22.42 -33.63
C TRP A 54 9.71 -23.16 -34.43
N VAL A 55 9.65 -22.86 -35.73
CA VAL A 55 8.71 -23.45 -36.66
C VAL A 55 9.35 -23.60 -38.04
N LYS A 56 8.97 -24.65 -38.78
CA LYS A 56 9.35 -24.83 -40.19
C LYS A 56 8.96 -23.62 -41.01
N ARG A 57 9.83 -23.22 -41.96
CA ARG A 57 9.63 -22.05 -42.83
C ARG A 57 8.36 -22.12 -43.67
N SER A 58 7.88 -23.33 -43.95
CA SER A 58 6.63 -23.58 -44.68
C SER A 58 5.36 -23.18 -43.91
N ALA A 59 5.43 -22.98 -42.60
CA ALA A 59 4.28 -22.47 -41.85
C ALA A 59 3.95 -21.03 -42.32
N GLY A 60 2.73 -20.56 -42.12
CA GLY A 60 2.37 -19.13 -42.30
C GLY A 60 2.75 -18.25 -41.11
N ASN A 61 2.59 -16.93 -41.24
CA ASN A 61 2.90 -15.96 -40.16
C ASN A 61 1.69 -15.60 -39.28
N ALA A 62 0.48 -15.99 -39.67
CA ALA A 62 -0.73 -15.87 -38.86
C ALA A 62 -1.66 -17.05 -39.13
N PHE A 63 -2.23 -17.60 -38.08
CA PHE A 63 -3.10 -18.78 -38.18
C PHE A 63 -4.07 -18.87 -37.00
N GLY A 64 -5.22 -19.50 -37.24
CA GLY A 64 -6.04 -20.02 -36.16
C GLY A 64 -5.37 -21.24 -35.57
N ALA A 65 -5.58 -21.50 -34.30
CA ALA A 65 -4.98 -22.62 -33.60
C ALA A 65 -5.90 -23.16 -32.51
N LEU A 66 -5.56 -24.35 -32.03
CA LEU A 66 -6.16 -24.94 -30.84
C LEU A 66 -5.04 -25.27 -29.86
N MET A 67 -5.04 -24.60 -28.71
CA MET A 67 -4.15 -24.92 -27.61
C MET A 67 -4.72 -26.09 -26.81
N LEU A 68 -3.90 -27.11 -26.61
CA LEU A 68 -4.20 -28.28 -25.80
C LEU A 68 -3.39 -28.19 -24.50
N ASP A 69 -4.08 -27.90 -23.40
CA ASP A 69 -3.52 -27.78 -22.06
C ASP A 69 -4.56 -28.22 -21.03
N ARG A 70 -4.64 -29.54 -20.78
CA ARG A 70 -5.75 -30.27 -20.11
C ARG A 70 -7.13 -30.13 -20.78
N TRP A 71 -7.42 -28.96 -21.32
CA TRP A 71 -8.61 -28.59 -22.07
C TRP A 71 -8.22 -28.09 -23.46
N LYS A 72 -9.25 -27.97 -24.33
CA LYS A 72 -9.09 -27.45 -25.68
C LYS A 72 -9.46 -25.97 -25.68
N HIS A 73 -8.51 -25.10 -26.00
CA HIS A 73 -8.74 -23.66 -26.07
C HIS A 73 -8.54 -23.16 -27.50
N PRO A 74 -9.59 -22.65 -28.16
CA PRO A 74 -9.43 -22.02 -29.46
C PRO A 74 -8.62 -20.74 -29.30
N CYS A 75 -7.70 -20.51 -30.24
CA CYS A 75 -6.85 -19.34 -30.22
C CYS A 75 -6.47 -18.92 -31.64
N ALA A 76 -5.85 -17.75 -31.75
CA ALA A 76 -5.23 -17.25 -32.95
C ALA A 76 -3.84 -16.73 -32.62
N MET A 77 -2.90 -16.94 -33.53
CA MET A 77 -1.51 -16.54 -33.32
C MET A 77 -1.01 -15.73 -34.51
N ALA A 78 -0.26 -14.67 -34.22
CA ALA A 78 0.51 -13.90 -35.18
C ALA A 78 1.98 -13.93 -34.75
N ILE A 79 2.89 -14.26 -35.67
CA ILE A 79 4.31 -14.45 -35.38
C ILE A 79 5.21 -13.55 -36.23
N ALA A 80 6.35 -13.18 -35.65
CA ALA A 80 7.53 -12.67 -36.35
C ALA A 80 8.62 -13.74 -36.35
N ARG A 81 9.32 -13.88 -37.48
CA ARG A 81 10.34 -14.92 -37.68
C ARG A 81 11.74 -14.35 -37.79
N PHE A 82 12.69 -15.08 -37.23
CA PHE A 82 14.10 -14.70 -37.24
C PHE A 82 15.01 -15.92 -37.39
N SER A 83 16.23 -15.66 -37.84
CA SER A 83 17.24 -16.69 -38.08
C SER A 83 17.84 -17.17 -36.76
N ARG A 84 18.07 -18.48 -36.66
CA ARG A 84 18.69 -19.16 -35.51
C ARG A 84 19.60 -20.27 -36.05
N ASP A 85 20.77 -20.41 -35.46
CA ASP A 85 21.74 -21.43 -35.89
C ASP A 85 21.53 -22.77 -35.15
N ASP A 86 20.80 -22.74 -34.04
CA ASP A 86 20.51 -23.90 -33.18
C ASP A 86 19.24 -24.67 -33.58
N VAL A 87 18.54 -24.23 -34.63
CA VAL A 87 17.31 -24.86 -35.13
C VAL A 87 17.58 -25.60 -36.46
N PRO A 88 16.72 -26.55 -36.86
CA PRO A 88 16.86 -27.23 -38.15
C PRO A 88 16.98 -26.25 -39.33
N SER A 89 17.71 -26.63 -40.38
CA SER A 89 18.00 -25.76 -41.53
C SER A 89 16.74 -25.29 -42.29
N ASP A 90 15.65 -26.06 -42.22
CA ASP A 90 14.33 -25.74 -42.79
C ASP A 90 13.41 -24.98 -41.81
N ALA A 91 13.91 -24.61 -40.62
CA ALA A 91 13.19 -23.92 -39.57
C ALA A 91 13.67 -22.47 -39.35
N THR A 92 12.90 -21.76 -38.53
CA THR A 92 13.17 -20.40 -38.06
C THR A 92 12.71 -20.26 -36.62
N GLY A 93 13.38 -19.41 -35.85
CA GLY A 93 12.87 -18.95 -34.57
C GLY A 93 11.64 -18.07 -34.77
N PHE A 94 10.75 -18.04 -33.80
CA PHE A 94 9.62 -17.11 -33.79
C PHE A 94 9.35 -16.50 -32.41
N ILE A 95 8.80 -15.29 -32.45
CA ILE A 95 8.08 -14.65 -31.35
C ILE A 95 6.65 -14.44 -31.81
N GLY A 96 5.69 -14.86 -31.00
CA GLY A 96 4.27 -14.78 -31.32
C GLY A 96 3.45 -14.10 -30.24
N LEU A 97 2.37 -13.45 -30.67
CA LEU A 97 1.28 -13.02 -29.80
C LEU A 97 0.11 -13.98 -30.01
N LEU A 98 -0.36 -14.56 -28.91
CA LEU A 98 -1.51 -15.44 -28.86
C LEU A 98 -2.74 -14.63 -28.42
N HIS A 99 -3.85 -14.85 -29.10
CA HIS A 99 -5.16 -14.30 -28.76
C HIS A 99 -6.15 -15.45 -28.54
N GLY A 100 -6.86 -15.43 -27.42
CA GLY A 100 -7.80 -16.47 -27.00
C GLY A 100 -7.93 -16.50 -25.49
N GLU A 101 -8.72 -17.45 -24.98
CA GLU A 101 -8.99 -17.59 -23.54
C GLU A 101 -7.89 -18.35 -22.78
N TRP A 102 -6.98 -19.01 -23.51
CA TRP A 102 -5.91 -19.78 -22.86
C TRP A 102 -4.94 -18.86 -22.11
N GLN A 103 -4.69 -19.22 -20.84
CA GLN A 103 -3.68 -18.60 -19.99
C GLN A 103 -2.77 -19.71 -19.42
N PRO A 104 -1.45 -19.53 -19.42
CA PRO A 104 -0.54 -20.54 -18.91
C PRO A 104 -0.65 -20.66 -17.37
N GLU A 105 -0.99 -21.86 -16.89
CA GLU A 105 -0.89 -22.20 -15.47
C GLU A 105 0.58 -22.25 -15.00
N ILE A 106 0.79 -22.05 -13.69
CA ILE A 106 2.04 -22.37 -13.02
C ILE A 106 2.20 -23.90 -13.15
N ASP A 107 3.07 -24.37 -14.04
CA ASP A 107 3.29 -25.77 -14.41
C ASP A 107 2.33 -26.37 -15.46
N ALA A 108 1.97 -25.61 -16.50
CA ALA A 108 1.31 -26.18 -17.69
C ALA A 108 2.15 -27.35 -18.26
N LYS A 109 1.66 -28.58 -18.08
CA LYS A 109 2.33 -29.83 -18.48
C LYS A 109 1.99 -30.16 -19.92
N LEU A 110 3.04 -30.38 -20.73
CA LEU A 110 2.98 -30.78 -22.14
C LEU A 110 1.91 -30.04 -22.96
N VAL A 111 2.24 -28.81 -23.35
CA VAL A 111 1.34 -27.97 -24.17
C VAL A 111 1.54 -28.30 -25.64
N VAL A 112 0.44 -28.56 -26.36
CA VAL A 112 0.48 -28.71 -27.81
C VAL A 112 -0.44 -27.69 -28.48
N MET A 113 0.06 -27.02 -29.50
CA MET A 113 -0.70 -26.12 -30.34
C MET A 113 -0.94 -26.74 -31.71
N LEU A 114 -2.19 -27.07 -32.02
CA LEU A 114 -2.61 -27.51 -33.35
C LEU A 114 -2.88 -26.29 -34.23
N LEU A 115 -2.39 -26.28 -35.46
CA LEU A 115 -2.54 -25.14 -36.38
C LEU A 115 -3.68 -25.40 -37.36
N ALA A 116 -4.60 -24.44 -37.51
CA ALA A 116 -5.74 -24.50 -38.44
C ALA A 116 -5.29 -24.22 -39.89
N VAL A 117 -4.36 -25.04 -40.38
CA VAL A 117 -3.86 -25.06 -41.75
C VAL A 117 -4.01 -26.47 -42.33
N GLU A 118 -3.74 -26.65 -43.62
CA GLU A 118 -3.83 -27.96 -44.28
C GLU A 118 -2.98 -29.02 -43.55
N GLY A 119 -3.55 -30.21 -43.34
CA GLY A 119 -2.89 -31.30 -42.60
C GLY A 119 -2.92 -31.19 -41.08
N VAL A 120 -3.37 -30.06 -40.52
CA VAL A 120 -3.43 -29.75 -39.07
C VAL A 120 -2.11 -30.12 -38.36
N PRO A 121 -0.98 -29.52 -38.76
CA PRO A 121 0.30 -29.74 -38.10
C PRO A 121 0.31 -29.13 -36.69
N HIS A 122 1.31 -29.49 -35.89
CA HIS A 122 1.37 -29.03 -34.50
C HIS A 122 2.75 -28.55 -34.04
N LEU A 123 2.73 -27.68 -33.02
CA LEU A 123 3.87 -27.27 -32.21
C LEU A 123 3.77 -27.90 -30.84
N ARG A 124 4.86 -28.47 -30.33
CA ARG A 124 4.89 -29.17 -29.03
C ARG A 124 5.84 -28.48 -28.05
N SER A 125 5.50 -28.41 -26.76
CA SER A 125 6.41 -27.84 -25.76
C SER A 125 7.73 -28.62 -25.66
N VAL A 126 8.85 -27.92 -25.50
CA VAL A 126 10.15 -28.54 -25.25
C VAL A 126 10.23 -28.96 -23.78
N GLY A 127 10.08 -30.26 -23.52
CA GLY A 127 10.15 -30.84 -22.18
C GLY A 127 8.79 -31.09 -21.53
N ALA A 128 8.82 -31.43 -20.23
CA ALA A 128 7.63 -31.83 -19.48
C ALA A 128 6.68 -30.65 -19.17
N THR A 129 7.21 -29.42 -19.10
CA THR A 129 6.46 -28.20 -18.84
C THR A 129 6.87 -27.09 -19.78
N LEU A 130 5.93 -26.22 -20.15
CA LEU A 130 6.24 -25.03 -20.94
C LEU A 130 6.91 -23.98 -20.04
N ARG A 131 8.14 -23.58 -20.38
CA ARG A 131 8.92 -22.64 -19.57
C ARG A 131 8.25 -21.26 -19.55
N ARG A 132 7.95 -20.74 -18.36
CA ARG A 132 7.52 -19.35 -18.19
C ARG A 132 8.74 -18.43 -18.13
N VAL A 133 8.74 -17.36 -18.91
CA VAL A 133 9.79 -16.34 -18.91
C VAL A 133 9.20 -14.96 -18.63
N ASP A 134 10.05 -14.04 -18.20
CA ASP A 134 9.65 -12.65 -18.02
C ASP A 134 9.49 -11.92 -19.37
N MET A 135 8.73 -10.82 -19.36
CA MET A 135 8.55 -9.99 -20.54
C MET A 135 9.84 -9.29 -21.00
N ARG A 136 10.86 -9.16 -20.15
CA ARG A 136 12.16 -8.59 -20.53
C ARG A 136 12.94 -9.52 -21.45
N SER A 137 12.80 -10.83 -21.24
CA SER A 137 13.36 -11.88 -22.08
C SER A 137 12.73 -11.81 -23.47
N ILE A 138 11.39 -11.65 -23.54
CA ILE A 138 10.68 -11.43 -24.81
C ILE A 138 11.21 -10.19 -25.52
N ALA A 139 11.33 -9.07 -24.79
CA ALA A 139 11.85 -7.83 -25.34
C ALA A 139 13.29 -7.95 -25.88
N THR A 140 14.16 -8.62 -25.13
CA THR A 140 15.57 -8.83 -25.48
C THR A 140 15.69 -9.68 -26.75
N ILE A 141 14.92 -10.76 -26.83
CA ILE A 141 14.91 -11.63 -28.01
C ILE A 141 14.34 -10.88 -29.21
N LEU A 142 13.26 -10.10 -29.03
CA LEU A 142 12.67 -9.32 -30.11
C LEU A 142 13.67 -8.30 -30.66
N ASP A 143 14.37 -7.55 -29.79
CA ASP A 143 15.38 -6.60 -30.24
C ASP A 143 16.57 -7.29 -30.94
N ALA A 144 17.04 -8.44 -30.43
CA ALA A 144 18.10 -9.23 -31.06
C ALA A 144 17.67 -9.80 -32.42
N ALA A 145 16.39 -10.21 -32.55
CA ALA A 145 15.79 -10.69 -33.79
C ALA A 145 15.67 -9.59 -34.86
N GLY A 146 15.63 -8.32 -34.45
CA GLY A 146 15.46 -7.19 -35.37
C GLY A 146 16.53 -7.09 -36.48
N SER A 147 17.76 -7.58 -36.23
CA SER A 147 18.85 -7.59 -37.22
C SER A 147 18.85 -8.81 -38.15
N THR A 148 18.15 -9.89 -37.77
CA THR A 148 18.12 -11.18 -38.47
C THR A 148 16.72 -11.53 -39.00
N LEU A 149 15.86 -10.51 -39.09
CA LEU A 149 14.46 -10.65 -39.40
C LEU A 149 14.27 -11.12 -40.84
N GLN A 150 13.52 -12.21 -41.02
CA GLN A 150 13.25 -12.76 -42.34
C GLN A 150 11.87 -12.33 -42.88
N ASP A 151 10.83 -12.34 -42.02
CA ASP A 151 9.44 -12.06 -42.41
C ASP A 151 8.51 -11.90 -41.17
N GLY A 152 7.28 -11.43 -41.38
CA GLY A 152 6.18 -11.47 -40.41
C GLY A 152 5.86 -10.15 -39.70
N TYR A 153 5.17 -10.25 -38.55
CA TYR A 153 4.54 -9.12 -37.84
C TYR A 153 5.46 -8.40 -36.84
N TYR A 154 6.76 -8.32 -37.14
CA TYR A 154 7.75 -7.81 -36.20
C TYR A 154 7.46 -6.38 -35.74
N ARG A 155 7.15 -5.47 -36.68
CA ARG A 155 6.94 -4.05 -36.37
C ARG A 155 5.74 -3.88 -35.47
N GLU A 156 4.68 -4.61 -35.74
CA GLU A 156 3.43 -4.60 -34.98
C GLU A 156 3.64 -5.22 -33.60
N LEU A 157 4.25 -6.41 -33.48
CA LEU A 157 4.60 -7.01 -32.19
C LEU A 157 5.49 -6.09 -31.35
N ARG A 158 6.50 -5.48 -31.97
CA ARG A 158 7.38 -4.53 -31.31
C ARG A 158 6.61 -3.30 -30.84
N SER A 159 5.71 -2.77 -31.66
CA SER A 159 4.87 -1.62 -31.31
C SER A 159 3.99 -1.90 -30.09
N ILE A 160 3.48 -3.12 -29.96
CA ILE A 160 2.67 -3.58 -28.81
C ILE A 160 3.53 -3.63 -27.53
N LEU A 161 4.78 -4.09 -27.61
CA LEU A 161 5.68 -4.11 -26.46
C LEU A 161 6.06 -2.72 -25.98
N ILE A 162 6.43 -1.83 -26.90
CA ILE A 162 6.87 -0.46 -26.57
C ILE A 162 5.73 0.54 -26.42
N ALA A 163 4.48 0.07 -26.47
CA ALA A 163 3.32 0.92 -26.37
C ALA A 163 3.31 1.70 -25.03
N PRO A 164 2.82 2.95 -25.00
CA PRO A 164 2.76 3.75 -23.78
C PRO A 164 1.96 3.12 -22.63
N GLU A 165 1.17 2.08 -22.89
CA GLU A 165 0.42 1.33 -21.88
C GLU A 165 1.26 0.23 -21.22
N SER A 166 2.33 -0.22 -21.87
CA SER A 166 3.25 -1.24 -21.37
C SER A 166 4.06 -0.73 -20.19
N TRP A 167 4.26 -1.57 -19.16
CA TRP A 167 5.12 -1.28 -18.02
C TRP A 167 6.38 -2.15 -17.97
N VAL A 168 6.65 -2.92 -19.02
CA VAL A 168 7.83 -3.79 -19.08
C VAL A 168 9.10 -2.92 -18.98
N PRO A 169 9.93 -3.09 -17.94
CA PRO A 169 11.13 -2.27 -17.75
C PRO A 169 12.20 -2.58 -18.80
N GLY A 170 13.02 -1.57 -19.13
CA GLY A 170 14.17 -1.76 -20.02
C GLY A 170 13.87 -1.66 -21.52
N LEU A 171 12.62 -1.35 -21.90
CA LEU A 171 12.21 -1.15 -23.30
C LEU A 171 12.66 0.18 -23.91
N SER A 172 13.34 1.05 -23.16
CA SER A 172 13.78 2.38 -23.62
C SER A 172 14.65 2.32 -24.89
N LYS A 173 15.54 1.32 -24.98
CA LYS A 173 16.39 1.09 -26.17
C LYS A 173 15.56 0.69 -27.38
N ALA A 174 14.58 -0.20 -27.20
CA ALA A 174 13.62 -0.56 -28.23
C ALA A 174 12.81 0.68 -28.68
N ALA A 175 12.41 1.54 -27.76
CA ALA A 175 11.71 2.78 -28.10
C ALA A 175 12.63 3.84 -28.79
N ARG A 176 13.93 3.55 -28.99
CA ARG A 176 14.96 4.51 -29.47
C ARG A 176 14.97 5.79 -28.62
N ILE A 177 14.82 5.60 -27.31
CA ILE A 177 14.84 6.67 -26.32
C ILE A 177 16.09 6.45 -25.47
N ASP A 178 17.10 7.30 -25.65
CA ASP A 178 18.24 7.35 -24.73
C ASP A 178 17.80 8.13 -23.50
N VAL A 179 17.23 7.43 -22.53
CA VAL A 179 16.90 8.01 -21.22
C VAL A 179 17.75 7.33 -20.17
N ARG A 180 18.51 8.15 -19.45
CA ARG A 180 19.26 7.74 -18.26
C ARG A 180 18.53 8.26 -17.05
N THR A 181 18.48 7.49 -15.98
CA THR A 181 17.83 7.91 -14.74
C THR A 181 18.50 7.23 -13.56
N GLY A 182 18.45 7.91 -12.43
CA GLY A 182 18.77 7.35 -11.12
C GLY A 182 17.75 7.83 -10.11
N VAL A 183 17.51 7.02 -9.10
CA VAL A 183 16.69 7.40 -7.95
C VAL A 183 17.61 7.48 -6.74
N ASP A 184 17.53 8.60 -6.04
CA ASP A 184 18.38 8.89 -4.90
C ASP A 184 17.70 8.44 -3.61
N ASN A 185 16.41 8.75 -3.46
CA ASN A 185 15.63 8.41 -2.27
C ASN A 185 14.20 8.00 -2.61
N ILE A 186 13.66 7.08 -1.80
CA ILE A 186 12.25 6.69 -1.81
C ILE A 186 11.73 6.78 -0.39
N VAL A 187 10.77 7.68 -0.15
CA VAL A 187 10.08 7.83 1.14
C VAL A 187 8.65 7.34 1.02
N ALA A 188 8.30 6.30 1.77
CA ALA A 188 6.94 5.75 1.80
C ALA A 188 6.16 6.30 3.00
N ILE A 189 4.97 6.84 2.71
CA ILE A 189 4.02 7.35 3.69
C ILE A 189 2.83 6.36 3.76
N PRO A 190 2.69 5.58 4.84
CA PRO A 190 1.67 4.54 4.93
C PRO A 190 0.25 5.04 4.64
N GLY A 191 -0.47 4.37 3.73
CA GLY A 191 -1.84 4.74 3.38
C GLY A 191 -2.01 6.09 2.67
N VAL A 192 -0.92 6.76 2.27
CA VAL A 192 -0.95 8.08 1.60
C VAL A 192 -0.26 8.00 0.24
N GLY A 193 0.98 7.51 0.20
CA GLY A 193 1.72 7.44 -1.06
C GLY A 193 3.23 7.28 -0.89
N CYS A 194 3.94 7.49 -1.98
CA CYS A 194 5.40 7.45 -2.04
C CYS A 194 5.94 8.76 -2.60
N ILE A 195 7.05 9.24 -2.06
CA ILE A 195 7.84 10.34 -2.61
C ILE A 195 9.10 9.73 -3.19
N ILE A 196 9.41 10.09 -4.43
CA ILE A 196 10.67 9.70 -5.09
C ILE A 196 11.45 10.97 -5.40
N GLU A 197 12.68 11.01 -4.93
CA GLU A 197 13.70 11.98 -5.33
C GLU A 197 14.69 11.27 -6.25
N GLY A 198 15.00 11.87 -7.38
CA GLY A 198 15.95 11.30 -8.32
C GLY A 198 16.36 12.26 -9.41
N TRP A 199 16.90 11.71 -10.48
CA TRP A 199 17.30 12.43 -11.67
C TRP A 199 17.02 11.64 -12.94
N LEU A 200 16.88 12.35 -14.05
CA LEU A 200 16.78 11.81 -15.39
C LEU A 200 17.45 12.73 -16.40
N LEU A 201 18.09 12.13 -17.39
CA LEU A 201 18.66 12.78 -18.57
C LEU A 201 17.99 12.17 -19.80
N ALA A 202 17.34 13.01 -20.60
CA ALA A 202 16.56 12.61 -21.76
C ALA A 202 16.91 13.52 -22.95
N PRO A 203 18.04 13.28 -23.64
CA PRO A 203 18.47 14.14 -24.73
C PRO A 203 17.41 14.32 -25.81
N GLY A 204 17.10 15.58 -26.09
CA GLY A 204 16.11 15.98 -27.10
C GLY A 204 14.65 15.65 -26.75
N ARG A 205 14.34 15.33 -25.49
CA ARG A 205 12.97 15.04 -25.05
C ARG A 205 12.63 15.70 -23.72
N THR A 206 11.45 16.30 -23.66
CA THR A 206 10.88 16.82 -22.42
C THR A 206 10.07 15.71 -21.74
N THR A 207 10.38 15.44 -20.48
CA THR A 207 9.55 14.56 -19.64
C THR A 207 8.30 15.32 -19.21
N THR A 208 7.13 14.81 -19.57
CA THR A 208 5.82 15.46 -19.33
C THR A 208 5.14 14.96 -18.07
N GLY A 209 5.54 13.81 -17.53
CA GLY A 209 4.95 13.26 -16.32
C GLY A 209 5.63 11.99 -15.83
N PHE A 210 5.18 11.55 -14.66
CA PHE A 210 5.69 10.36 -13.98
C PHE A 210 4.51 9.50 -13.54
N ALA A 211 4.67 8.19 -13.63
CA ALA A 211 3.80 7.25 -12.94
C ALA A 211 4.62 6.19 -12.21
N LEU A 212 4.10 5.72 -11.10
CA LEU A 212 4.73 4.70 -10.29
C LEU A 212 3.78 3.51 -10.21
N ARG A 213 4.31 2.31 -10.40
CA ARG A 213 3.61 1.08 -10.15
C ARG A 213 4.22 0.31 -8.99
N ALA A 214 3.36 -0.19 -8.11
CA ALA A 214 3.67 -1.14 -7.05
C ALA A 214 2.70 -2.33 -7.14
N GLY A 215 3.18 -3.49 -7.61
CA GLY A 215 2.30 -4.63 -7.93
C GLY A 215 1.27 -4.25 -8.99
N ASP A 216 -0.02 -4.41 -8.67
CA ASP A 216 -1.15 -4.05 -9.55
C ASP A 216 -1.60 -2.60 -9.40
N THR A 217 -1.05 -1.86 -8.43
CA THR A 217 -1.42 -0.47 -8.17
C THR A 217 -0.57 0.48 -8.98
N VAL A 218 -1.21 1.33 -9.77
CA VAL A 218 -0.57 2.41 -10.54
C VAL A 218 -1.03 3.76 -9.99
N ALA A 219 -0.09 4.68 -9.75
CA ALA A 219 -0.38 6.07 -9.45
C ALA A 219 0.38 7.02 -10.37
N GLN A 220 -0.32 8.05 -10.83
CA GLN A 220 0.29 9.20 -11.50
C GLN A 220 0.87 10.14 -10.44
N ALA A 221 2.00 10.78 -10.73
CA ALA A 221 2.53 11.80 -9.86
C ALA A 221 1.56 12.99 -9.74
N ASP A 222 1.37 13.49 -8.53
CA ASP A 222 0.61 14.70 -8.29
C ASP A 222 1.43 15.90 -8.79
N LEU A 223 0.96 16.55 -9.85
CA LEU A 223 1.62 17.70 -10.46
C LEU A 223 1.74 18.90 -9.51
N ARG A 224 0.88 19.01 -8.50
CA ARG A 224 0.93 20.13 -7.52
C ARG A 224 2.03 19.95 -6.49
N SER A 225 2.46 18.72 -6.27
CA SER A 225 3.47 18.33 -5.29
C SER A 225 4.67 17.65 -5.94
N SER A 226 4.88 17.88 -7.24
CA SER A 226 6.01 17.37 -8.01
C SER A 226 6.71 18.52 -8.73
N PHE A 227 8.04 18.54 -8.70
CA PHE A 227 8.82 19.61 -9.31
C PHE A 227 10.18 19.12 -9.81
N ARG A 228 10.83 19.94 -10.63
CA ARG A 228 12.15 19.68 -11.21
C ARG A 228 13.23 20.48 -10.50
N LEU A 229 14.45 19.97 -10.53
CA LEU A 229 15.61 20.55 -9.87
C LEU A 229 16.84 20.48 -10.77
N ALA A 230 17.74 21.45 -10.61
CA ALA A 230 19.05 21.38 -11.24
C ALA A 230 19.93 20.32 -10.56
N ARG A 231 20.71 19.59 -11.36
CA ARG A 231 21.66 18.55 -10.94
C ARG A 231 23.04 18.75 -11.57
N PRO A 232 23.74 19.86 -11.23
CA PRO A 232 25.06 20.15 -11.78
C PRO A 232 26.11 19.09 -11.42
N ASP A 233 25.89 18.32 -10.35
CA ASP A 233 26.71 17.18 -9.95
C ASP A 233 26.80 16.10 -11.04
N LEU A 234 25.77 15.97 -11.88
CA LEU A 234 25.75 15.00 -12.98
C LEU A 234 26.73 15.34 -14.11
N LEU A 235 27.23 16.58 -14.19
CA LEU A 235 28.19 16.97 -15.24
C LEU A 235 29.50 16.20 -15.15
N ALA A 236 29.90 15.77 -13.94
CA ALA A 236 31.10 14.97 -13.76
C ALA A 236 30.96 13.57 -14.39
N ALA A 237 29.79 12.95 -14.25
CA ALA A 237 29.50 11.62 -14.80
C ALA A 237 29.04 11.67 -16.27
N PHE A 238 28.39 12.76 -16.66
CA PHE A 238 27.82 12.97 -18.00
C PHE A 238 28.23 14.33 -18.59
N PRO A 239 29.50 14.53 -19.00
CA PRO A 239 30.00 15.82 -19.47
C PRO A 239 29.28 16.40 -20.69
N LYS A 240 28.57 15.55 -21.46
CA LYS A 240 27.81 15.94 -22.65
C LYS A 240 26.38 16.42 -22.36
N ALA A 241 25.92 16.35 -21.10
CA ALA A 241 24.54 16.66 -20.70
C ALA A 241 24.30 18.16 -20.40
N GLY A 242 25.15 19.07 -20.92
CA GLY A 242 25.31 20.45 -20.42
C GLY A 242 24.02 21.25 -20.18
N GLY A 243 23.07 21.24 -21.11
CA GLY A 243 21.78 21.94 -20.91
C GLY A 243 20.75 21.12 -20.12
N GLU A 244 20.83 19.79 -20.18
CA GLU A 244 19.86 18.87 -19.59
C GLU A 244 19.95 18.82 -18.07
N VAL A 245 21.13 19.10 -17.50
CA VAL A 245 21.33 19.09 -16.04
C VAL A 245 20.53 20.15 -15.29
N GLN A 246 20.05 21.22 -15.96
CA GLN A 246 19.28 22.28 -15.30
C GLN A 246 17.91 21.81 -14.81
N ASP A 247 17.33 20.82 -15.48
CA ASP A 247 16.04 20.23 -15.10
C ASP A 247 16.16 18.73 -14.81
N ALA A 248 17.38 18.17 -14.72
CA ALA A 248 17.57 16.73 -14.63
C ALA A 248 17.02 16.12 -13.33
N GLY A 249 17.04 16.86 -12.22
CA GLY A 249 16.49 16.40 -10.94
C GLY A 249 14.97 16.43 -10.93
N PHE A 250 14.36 15.52 -10.17
CA PHE A 250 12.94 15.53 -9.89
C PHE A 250 12.64 15.11 -8.45
N VAL A 251 11.56 15.68 -7.92
CA VAL A 251 10.85 15.19 -6.75
C VAL A 251 9.42 14.95 -7.19
N ALA A 252 8.91 13.74 -6.96
CA ALA A 252 7.55 13.38 -7.35
C ALA A 252 6.81 12.67 -6.22
N PHE A 253 5.60 13.14 -5.92
CA PHE A 253 4.68 12.50 -4.99
C PHE A 253 3.67 11.64 -5.74
N PHE A 254 3.60 10.36 -5.39
CA PHE A 254 2.71 9.37 -5.97
C PHE A 254 1.65 8.96 -4.94
N PRO A 255 0.40 9.47 -5.04
CA PRO A 255 -0.68 9.07 -4.14
C PRO A 255 -1.03 7.60 -4.36
N MET A 256 -0.62 6.75 -3.42
CA MET A 256 -0.89 5.31 -3.43
C MET A 256 -1.28 4.84 -2.04
N ARG A 257 -2.42 4.16 -1.97
CA ARG A 257 -2.87 3.48 -0.75
C ARG A 257 -2.24 2.09 -0.70
N ASP A 258 -1.90 1.63 0.51
CA ASP A 258 -1.55 0.24 0.82
C ASP A 258 -0.41 -0.40 0.02
N THR A 259 0.74 0.29 -0.04
CA THR A 259 1.91 -0.18 -0.82
C THR A 259 2.84 -1.13 -0.06
N ARG A 260 2.61 -1.40 1.23
CA ARG A 260 3.54 -2.18 2.10
C ARG A 260 3.89 -3.56 1.56
N ALA A 261 2.93 -4.27 0.97
CA ALA A 261 3.14 -5.62 0.46
C ALA A 261 3.70 -5.67 -0.97
N LEU A 262 3.67 -4.56 -1.71
CA LEU A 262 3.91 -4.53 -3.16
C LEU A 262 5.12 -3.67 -3.57
N ILE A 263 5.86 -3.21 -2.57
CA ILE A 263 6.94 -2.24 -2.74
C ILE A 263 8.26 -2.88 -3.24
N GLU A 264 8.39 -4.21 -3.17
CA GLU A 264 9.58 -4.90 -3.65
C GLU A 264 9.72 -4.87 -5.19
N GLU A 265 8.66 -4.47 -5.90
CA GLU A 265 8.61 -4.41 -7.36
C GLU A 265 8.17 -3.04 -7.89
N LEU A 266 8.79 -1.96 -7.40
CA LEU A 266 8.52 -0.63 -7.92
C LEU A 266 9.01 -0.45 -9.36
N THR A 267 8.11 0.02 -10.21
CA THR A 267 8.43 0.44 -11.58
C THR A 267 8.04 1.91 -11.78
N LEU A 268 9.02 2.75 -12.05
CA LEU A 268 8.84 4.15 -12.42
C LEU A 268 8.72 4.28 -13.93
N LYS A 269 7.64 4.92 -14.37
CA LYS A 269 7.36 5.24 -15.75
C LYS A 269 7.51 6.73 -15.98
N LEU A 270 8.26 7.07 -17.02
CA LEU A 270 8.55 8.43 -17.45
C LEU A 270 7.84 8.67 -18.78
N TYR A 271 6.94 9.65 -18.82
CA TYR A 271 6.26 10.05 -20.06
C TYR A 271 7.08 11.11 -20.79
N HIS A 272 7.24 10.94 -22.10
CA HIS A 272 8.01 11.82 -22.98
C HIS A 272 7.10 12.29 -24.12
N GLY A 273 6.46 13.45 -23.98
CA GLY A 273 5.46 13.93 -24.94
C GLY A 273 4.18 13.07 -24.92
N GLU A 274 3.46 13.02 -26.05
CA GLU A 274 2.13 12.38 -26.11
C GLU A 274 2.15 10.86 -26.30
N ASN A 275 3.16 10.32 -26.98
CA ASN A 275 3.13 8.93 -27.47
C ASN A 275 4.38 8.11 -27.10
N ALA A 276 5.17 8.54 -26.12
CA ALA A 276 6.35 7.81 -25.71
C ALA A 276 6.48 7.74 -24.18
N ALA A 277 6.90 6.57 -23.69
CA ALA A 277 7.19 6.35 -22.29
C ALA A 277 8.40 5.44 -22.13
N THR A 278 9.11 5.57 -21.00
CA THR A 278 10.16 4.64 -20.59
C THR A 278 9.89 4.10 -19.19
N ASN A 279 10.15 2.81 -18.98
CA ASN A 279 9.87 2.13 -17.71
C ASN A 279 11.19 1.69 -17.06
N HIS A 280 11.35 2.03 -15.79
CA HIS A 280 12.57 1.82 -14.99
C HIS A 280 12.21 1.10 -13.70
N ARG A 281 12.81 -0.07 -13.46
CA ARG A 281 12.64 -0.77 -12.19
C ARG A 281 13.51 -0.11 -11.14
N LEU A 282 12.92 0.16 -9.98
CA LEU A 282 13.62 0.72 -8.82
C LEU A 282 14.10 -0.43 -7.93
N ALA A 283 15.04 -1.22 -8.44
CA ALA A 283 15.64 -2.31 -7.67
C ALA A 283 16.73 -1.76 -6.74
N ASP A 284 16.92 -2.41 -5.59
CA ASP A 284 18.03 -2.19 -4.66
C ASP A 284 18.12 -0.80 -3.99
N ILE A 285 17.05 0.00 -4.09
CA ILE A 285 16.96 1.29 -3.41
C ILE A 285 16.22 1.13 -2.09
N PRO A 286 16.85 1.45 -0.94
CA PRO A 286 16.22 1.28 0.35
C PRO A 286 15.05 2.25 0.52
N ILE A 287 13.91 1.71 0.97
CA ILE A 287 12.68 2.48 1.09
C ILE A 287 12.52 2.93 2.54
N GLN A 288 12.49 4.24 2.71
CA GLN A 288 12.45 4.90 4.01
C GLN A 288 10.99 5.04 4.44
N TRP A 289 10.63 4.32 5.49
CA TRP A 289 9.27 4.31 6.02
C TRP A 289 9.09 5.41 7.05
N LEU A 290 8.29 6.41 6.72
CA LEU A 290 8.15 7.61 7.57
C LEU A 290 7.57 7.29 8.96
N ASN A 291 6.69 6.31 9.06
CA ASN A 291 6.15 5.86 10.34
C ASN A 291 7.15 5.08 11.20
N ARG A 292 8.33 4.72 10.67
CA ARG A 292 9.43 4.11 11.43
C ARG A 292 10.51 5.12 11.80
N GLY A 293 10.25 6.42 11.60
CA GLY A 293 11.19 7.49 11.89
C GLY A 293 12.31 7.65 10.84
N ALA A 294 12.17 7.03 9.67
CA ALA A 294 13.12 7.17 8.55
C ALA A 294 12.59 8.13 7.48
N GLY A 295 13.47 8.89 6.83
CA GLY A 295 13.13 9.75 5.69
C GLY A 295 12.42 11.05 6.04
N GLU A 296 12.37 11.42 7.32
CA GLU A 296 11.90 12.73 7.76
C GLU A 296 12.78 13.86 7.22
N ASP A 297 14.10 13.65 7.24
CA ASP A 297 15.10 14.56 6.69
C ASP A 297 14.95 14.72 5.17
N VAL A 298 14.73 13.61 4.45
CA VAL A 298 14.45 13.63 3.01
C VAL A 298 13.15 14.39 2.72
N LEU A 299 12.07 14.06 3.43
CA LEU A 299 10.78 14.73 3.25
C LEU A 299 10.88 16.25 3.47
N LEU A 300 11.54 16.69 4.56
CA LEU A 300 11.67 18.11 4.89
C LEU A 300 12.64 18.85 3.96
N ARG A 301 13.64 18.15 3.40
CA ARG A 301 14.52 18.69 2.35
C ARG A 301 13.76 18.87 1.04
N CYS A 302 12.98 17.87 0.65
CA CYS A 302 12.16 17.92 -0.57
C CYS A 302 11.01 18.93 -0.46
N TYR A 303 10.39 19.05 0.71
CA TYR A 303 9.25 19.93 0.94
C TYR A 303 9.51 20.84 2.16
N PRO A 304 10.30 21.92 2.01
CA PRO A 304 10.59 22.84 3.10
C PRO A 304 9.36 23.53 3.67
N SER A 305 8.31 23.68 2.86
CA SER A 305 7.00 24.26 3.18
C SER A 305 5.91 23.19 3.22
N LEU A 306 6.24 22.01 3.75
CA LEU A 306 5.40 20.81 3.77
C LEU A 306 3.94 21.06 4.17
N GLU A 307 3.69 21.94 5.12
CA GLU A 307 2.34 22.31 5.59
C GLU A 307 1.41 22.89 4.51
N HIS A 308 1.97 23.40 3.41
CA HIS A 308 1.22 23.96 2.27
C HIS A 308 1.04 22.96 1.13
N GLU A 309 1.61 21.76 1.23
CA GLU A 309 1.47 20.72 0.21
C GLU A 309 0.07 20.11 0.23
N ALA A 310 -0.44 19.78 -0.96
CA ALA A 310 -1.79 19.23 -1.11
C ALA A 310 -1.98 17.91 -0.35
N PHE A 311 -0.93 17.09 -0.23
CA PHE A 311 -0.95 15.82 0.48
C PHE A 311 -0.75 15.93 1.99
N PHE A 312 -0.43 17.13 2.51
CA PHE A 312 -0.11 17.32 3.93
C PHE A 312 -1.21 16.86 4.89
N PRO A 313 -2.51 17.16 4.67
CA PRO A 313 -3.57 16.70 5.58
C PRO A 313 -3.62 15.16 5.68
N ALA A 314 -3.47 14.47 4.56
CA ALA A 314 -3.45 13.00 4.52
C ALA A 314 -2.21 12.42 5.21
N LEU A 315 -1.05 13.04 4.99
CA LEU A 315 0.19 12.72 5.68
C LEU A 315 0.05 12.88 7.20
N ALA A 316 -0.46 14.02 7.66
CA ALA A 316 -0.64 14.32 9.08
C ALA A 316 -1.54 13.29 9.75
N ALA A 317 -2.70 12.99 9.14
CA ALA A 317 -3.62 11.98 9.62
C ALA A 317 -2.99 10.57 9.64
N SER A 318 -2.18 10.23 8.63
CA SER A 318 -1.47 8.94 8.60
C SER A 318 -0.40 8.83 9.70
N LEU A 319 0.37 9.88 9.94
CA LEU A 319 1.37 9.86 11.02
C LEU A 319 0.72 9.84 12.39
N LYS A 320 -0.39 10.57 12.58
CA LYS A 320 -1.19 10.53 13.80
C LYS A 320 -1.69 9.10 14.08
N ARG A 321 -2.30 8.45 13.09
CA ARG A 321 -2.67 7.03 13.15
C ARG A 321 -1.51 6.13 13.53
N ALA A 322 -0.39 6.26 12.81
CA ALA A 322 0.75 5.37 13.01
C ALA A 322 1.29 5.47 14.44
N ARG A 323 1.33 6.67 15.00
CA ARG A 323 1.72 6.90 16.40
C ARG A 323 0.74 6.28 17.38
N GLN A 324 -0.55 6.49 17.18
CA GLN A 324 -1.60 5.87 18.01
C GLN A 324 -1.50 4.34 18.00
N SER A 325 -1.15 3.74 16.85
CA SER A 325 -0.96 2.29 16.73
C SER A 325 0.33 1.79 17.40
N GLN A 326 1.38 2.61 17.43
CA GLN A 326 2.68 2.29 18.03
C GLN A 326 2.73 2.50 19.54
N GLN A 327 1.78 3.24 20.11
CA GLN A 327 1.67 3.36 21.56
C GLN A 327 1.47 1.97 22.17
N PRO A 328 2.29 1.58 23.16
CA PRO A 328 2.05 0.32 23.86
C PRO A 328 0.70 0.40 24.58
N PRO A 329 -0.05 -0.71 24.63
CA PRO A 329 -1.31 -0.76 25.36
C PRO A 329 -1.10 -0.45 26.86
N PRO A 330 -2.14 -0.03 27.58
CA PRO A 330 -2.08 0.14 29.03
C PRO A 330 -1.66 -1.17 29.70
N VAL A 331 -0.79 -1.08 30.70
CA VAL A 331 -0.34 -2.23 31.48
C VAL A 331 -1.22 -2.37 32.71
N GLY A 332 -2.05 -3.42 32.76
CA GLY A 332 -2.84 -3.71 33.95
C GLY A 332 -1.94 -4.16 35.10
N TRP A 333 -2.07 -3.48 36.24
CA TRP A 333 -1.42 -3.84 37.49
C TRP A 333 -2.31 -4.75 38.33
N GLN A 334 -3.54 -4.30 38.54
CA GLN A 334 -4.62 -5.06 39.16
C GLN A 334 -5.87 -4.84 38.31
N ILE A 335 -6.54 -5.93 37.93
CA ILE A 335 -7.69 -5.88 37.03
C ILE A 335 -8.82 -6.65 37.68
N GLU A 336 -9.90 -5.92 37.92
CA GLU A 336 -11.03 -6.37 38.69
C GLU A 336 -12.29 -6.24 37.83
N PRO A 337 -13.02 -7.35 37.57
CA PRO A 337 -14.14 -7.32 36.65
C PRO A 337 -15.31 -6.53 37.23
N SER A 338 -15.91 -5.64 36.44
CA SER A 338 -17.03 -4.80 36.87
C SER A 338 -17.95 -4.47 35.70
N GLU A 339 -19.26 -4.57 35.90
CA GLU A 339 -20.24 -4.14 34.89
C GLU A 339 -20.30 -2.61 34.77
N ARG A 340 -20.06 -1.89 35.88
CA ARG A 340 -20.11 -0.44 35.98
C ARG A 340 -18.79 0.09 36.50
N SER A 341 -18.13 0.93 35.72
CA SER A 341 -16.80 1.43 36.05
C SER A 341 -16.69 2.95 35.90
N LEU A 342 -16.06 3.59 36.88
CA LEU A 342 -15.61 4.97 36.79
C LEU A 342 -14.11 4.97 36.49
N PHE A 343 -13.75 5.30 35.25
CA PHE A 343 -12.38 5.46 34.82
C PHE A 343 -11.88 6.84 35.21
N ILE A 344 -10.71 6.91 35.86
CA ILE A 344 -10.15 8.18 36.34
C ILE A 344 -8.71 8.27 35.86
N ALA A 345 -8.43 9.26 35.01
CA ALA A 345 -7.08 9.52 34.54
C ALA A 345 -6.28 10.22 35.65
N VAL A 346 -5.11 9.68 35.97
CA VAL A 346 -4.14 10.29 36.89
C VAL A 346 -2.98 10.82 36.06
N SER A 347 -2.75 12.13 36.12
CA SER A 347 -1.67 12.77 35.37
C SER A 347 -0.29 12.28 35.81
N GLY A 348 0.74 12.67 35.05
CA GLY A 348 2.13 12.38 35.40
C GLY A 348 2.70 13.17 36.58
N SER A 349 1.88 13.80 37.44
CA SER A 349 2.35 14.59 38.59
C SER A 349 2.00 13.96 39.93
N GLN A 350 2.92 14.04 40.90
CA GLN A 350 2.73 13.49 42.24
C GLN A 350 1.51 14.11 42.94
N SER A 351 1.40 15.45 42.95
CA SER A 351 0.29 16.16 43.61
C SER A 351 -1.08 15.74 43.10
N ASP A 352 -1.17 15.40 41.81
CA ASP A 352 -2.42 14.94 41.21
C ASP A 352 -2.80 13.52 41.64
N ALA A 353 -1.83 12.62 41.79
CA ALA A 353 -2.08 11.28 42.32
C ALA A 353 -2.70 11.33 43.73
N TYR A 354 -2.14 12.15 44.63
CA TYR A 354 -2.69 12.35 45.97
C TYR A 354 -4.09 12.98 45.91
N ARG A 355 -4.27 14.04 45.12
CA ARG A 355 -5.56 14.70 44.94
C ARG A 355 -6.63 13.72 44.45
N VAL A 356 -6.32 12.89 43.46
CA VAL A 356 -7.28 11.91 42.93
C VAL A 356 -7.62 10.89 44.00
N ALA A 357 -6.64 10.34 44.73
CA ALA A 357 -6.89 9.38 45.79
C ALA A 357 -7.79 9.96 46.90
N ASP A 358 -7.48 11.16 47.40
CA ASP A 358 -8.29 11.86 48.39
C ASP A 358 -9.73 12.06 47.88
N GLN A 359 -9.88 12.51 46.63
CA GLN A 359 -11.20 12.71 46.03
C GLN A 359 -12.00 11.42 45.83
N VAL A 360 -11.35 10.28 45.57
CA VAL A 360 -12.04 8.98 45.49
C VAL A 360 -12.50 8.55 46.87
N MET A 361 -11.66 8.72 47.90
CA MET A 361 -12.01 8.38 49.28
C MET A 361 -13.19 9.21 49.80
N ASP A 362 -13.21 10.51 49.48
CA ASP A 362 -14.29 11.44 49.87
C ASP A 362 -15.67 11.06 49.31
N VAL A 363 -15.73 10.24 48.27
CA VAL A 363 -16.97 9.83 47.56
C VAL A 363 -17.14 8.31 47.49
N ALA A 364 -16.36 7.56 48.27
CA ALA A 364 -16.36 6.10 48.27
C ALA A 364 -17.74 5.53 48.62
N ASP A 365 -18.45 6.15 49.57
CA ASP A 365 -19.81 5.78 49.99
C ASP A 365 -20.80 5.79 48.83
N LEU A 366 -20.72 6.80 47.96
CA LEU A 366 -21.58 6.94 46.77
C LEU A 366 -21.25 5.90 45.71
N LEU A 367 -19.96 5.64 45.48
CA LEU A 367 -19.51 4.65 44.50
C LEU A 367 -19.93 3.24 44.92
N GLU A 368 -19.80 2.92 46.21
CA GLU A 368 -20.26 1.66 46.79
C GLU A 368 -21.77 1.48 46.69
N ALA A 369 -22.55 2.51 47.07
CA ALA A 369 -24.00 2.48 46.95
C ALA A 369 -24.47 2.23 45.50
N GLY A 370 -23.74 2.79 44.52
CA GLY A 370 -23.99 2.60 43.09
C GLY A 370 -23.45 1.28 42.50
N ARG A 371 -22.70 0.49 43.28
CA ARG A 371 -21.92 -0.67 42.82
C ARG A 371 -21.01 -0.33 41.64
N ILE A 372 -20.34 0.80 41.72
CA ILE A 372 -19.45 1.32 40.68
C ILE A 372 -18.01 1.11 41.13
N ARG A 373 -17.22 0.44 40.28
CA ARG A 373 -15.81 0.22 40.57
C ARG A 373 -14.94 1.31 39.99
N VAL A 374 -13.88 1.67 40.68
CA VAL A 374 -12.91 2.65 40.17
C VAL A 374 -11.89 1.94 39.28
N VAL A 375 -11.56 2.58 38.15
CA VAL A 375 -10.47 2.17 37.27
C VAL A 375 -9.49 3.33 37.16
N LEU A 376 -8.40 3.26 37.90
CA LEU A 376 -7.35 4.27 37.81
C LEU A 376 -6.50 4.03 36.56
N MET A 377 -6.35 5.07 35.74
CA MET A 377 -5.54 5.09 34.53
C MET A 377 -4.37 6.06 34.76
N ALA A 378 -3.29 5.57 35.35
CA ALA A 378 -2.18 6.40 35.83
C ALA A 378 -0.98 6.40 34.90
N HIS A 379 -0.24 7.50 34.82
CA HIS A 379 1.03 7.52 34.10
C HIS A 379 2.10 6.70 34.84
N GLU A 380 2.91 5.91 34.12
CA GLU A 380 4.00 5.09 34.68
C GLU A 380 5.00 5.95 35.48
N ALA A 381 5.15 7.22 35.10
CA ALA A 381 6.05 8.17 35.76
C ALA A 381 5.71 8.44 37.25
N VAL A 382 4.45 8.22 37.67
CA VAL A 382 4.00 8.40 39.06
C VAL A 382 3.74 7.08 39.79
N ARG A 383 4.22 5.96 39.23
CA ARG A 383 3.97 4.62 39.76
C ARG A 383 4.30 4.46 41.24
N SER A 384 5.44 4.98 41.70
CA SER A 384 5.86 4.91 43.11
C SER A 384 4.90 5.61 44.07
N HIS A 385 4.14 6.59 43.59
CA HIS A 385 3.17 7.35 44.39
C HIS A 385 1.77 6.75 44.28
N VAL A 386 1.38 6.25 43.10
CA VAL A 386 0.05 5.68 42.88
C VAL A 386 -0.09 4.32 43.56
N LEU A 387 0.95 3.50 43.63
CA LEU A 387 0.84 2.15 44.21
C LEU A 387 0.43 2.13 45.70
N PRO A 388 1.03 2.94 46.60
CA PRO A 388 0.57 3.04 47.98
C PRO A 388 -0.86 3.57 48.08
N LEU A 389 -1.17 4.66 47.37
CA LEU A 389 -2.51 5.27 47.37
C LEU A 389 -3.58 4.30 46.87
N PHE A 390 -3.25 3.49 45.85
CA PHE A 390 -4.16 2.47 45.34
C PHE A 390 -4.40 1.36 46.38
N ARG A 391 -3.40 0.99 47.19
CA ARG A 391 -3.63 0.05 48.29
C ARG A 391 -4.55 0.64 49.37
N ASP A 392 -4.36 1.91 49.71
CA ASP A 392 -5.23 2.58 50.68
C ASP A 392 -6.68 2.64 50.16
N LEU A 393 -6.86 2.86 48.85
CA LEU A 393 -8.17 2.78 48.18
C LEU A 393 -8.76 1.36 48.22
N GLU A 394 -7.95 0.33 48.00
CA GLU A 394 -8.38 -1.07 48.07
C GLU A 394 -8.80 -1.48 49.49
N ASP A 395 -8.02 -1.07 50.50
CA ASP A 395 -8.29 -1.41 51.90
C ASP A 395 -9.60 -0.76 52.40
N GLY A 396 -9.96 0.40 51.84
CA GLY A 396 -11.21 1.10 52.14
C GLY A 396 -12.42 0.62 51.34
N ALA A 397 -12.23 -0.12 50.26
CA ALA A 397 -13.30 -0.50 49.34
C ALA A 397 -13.86 -1.90 49.64
N GLN A 398 -15.18 -2.03 49.68
CA GLN A 398 -15.83 -3.35 49.76
C GLN A 398 -15.72 -4.17 48.45
N GLN A 399 -15.38 -3.52 47.34
CA GLN A 399 -15.22 -4.14 46.02
C GLN A 399 -13.86 -3.76 45.43
N GLY A 400 -13.15 -4.74 44.85
CA GLY A 400 -11.81 -4.49 44.31
C GLY A 400 -11.80 -3.55 43.10
N ASN A 401 -10.92 -2.56 43.10
CA ASN A 401 -10.72 -1.60 42.02
C ASN A 401 -9.67 -2.11 41.03
N SER A 402 -9.57 -1.42 39.89
CA SER A 402 -8.55 -1.69 38.88
C SER A 402 -7.55 -0.55 38.75
N LEU A 403 -6.31 -0.89 38.41
CA LEU A 403 -5.23 0.05 38.14
C LEU A 403 -4.50 -0.35 36.85
N PHE A 404 -4.37 0.62 35.95
CA PHE A 404 -3.59 0.52 34.72
C PHE A 404 -2.52 1.59 34.69
N PHE A 405 -1.34 1.24 34.16
CA PHE A 405 -0.27 2.19 33.88
C PHE A 405 -0.16 2.53 32.39
N LEU A 406 -0.01 3.82 32.12
CA LEU A 406 0.09 4.43 30.80
C LEU A 406 1.51 4.95 30.56
N ARG A 407 1.99 4.85 29.32
CA ARG A 407 3.27 5.46 28.89
C ARG A 407 3.10 6.82 28.21
N ALA A 408 1.87 7.21 27.95
CA ALA A 408 1.49 8.47 27.33
C ALA A 408 0.20 8.99 27.99
N ALA A 409 -0.25 10.18 27.59
CA ALA A 409 -1.54 10.72 28.03
C ALA A 409 -2.69 9.78 27.63
N LEU A 410 -3.72 9.68 28.49
CA LEU A 410 -4.86 8.78 28.30
C LEU A 410 -5.56 9.02 26.94
N GLY A 411 -5.62 8.00 26.10
CA GLY A 411 -6.39 7.98 24.86
C GLY A 411 -7.64 7.09 24.94
N LEU A 412 -8.56 7.26 23.98
CA LEU A 412 -9.74 6.38 23.85
C LEU A 412 -9.36 4.90 23.66
N ARG A 413 -8.22 4.64 23.03
CA ARG A 413 -7.66 3.29 22.88
C ARG A 413 -7.36 2.64 24.22
N ASP A 414 -6.75 3.39 25.13
CA ASP A 414 -6.41 2.87 26.45
C ASP A 414 -7.66 2.55 27.25
N VAL A 415 -8.67 3.42 27.19
CA VAL A 415 -9.98 3.18 27.80
C VAL A 415 -10.63 1.92 27.21
N ALA A 416 -10.57 1.73 25.90
CA ALA A 416 -11.17 0.57 25.22
C ALA A 416 -10.48 -0.75 25.56
N VAL A 417 -9.14 -0.73 25.69
CA VAL A 417 -8.37 -1.89 26.15
C VAL A 417 -8.71 -2.19 27.60
N ALA A 418 -8.66 -1.18 28.47
CA ALA A 418 -8.93 -1.36 29.89
C ALA A 418 -10.40 -1.78 30.16
N SER A 419 -11.38 -1.23 29.43
CA SER A 419 -12.79 -1.65 29.53
C SER A 419 -13.02 -3.09 29.12
N THR A 420 -12.32 -3.54 28.08
CA THR A 420 -12.36 -4.94 27.63
C THR A 420 -11.79 -5.87 28.71
N LEU A 421 -10.71 -5.44 29.38
CA LEU A 421 -10.07 -6.21 30.44
C LEU A 421 -10.89 -6.23 31.74
N THR A 422 -11.52 -5.11 32.11
CA THR A 422 -12.40 -5.02 33.28
C THR A 422 -13.81 -5.53 33.03
N LYS A 423 -14.16 -5.93 31.79
CA LYS A 423 -15.53 -6.32 31.39
C LYS A 423 -16.59 -5.26 31.69
N ALA A 424 -16.22 -3.99 31.54
CA ALA A 424 -17.10 -2.86 31.76
C ALA A 424 -18.16 -2.75 30.67
N ASP A 425 -19.42 -3.04 31.03
CA ASP A 425 -20.59 -2.83 30.17
C ASP A 425 -21.04 -1.36 30.17
N ARG A 426 -20.74 -0.64 31.25
CA ARG A 426 -21.09 0.76 31.45
C ARG A 426 -19.90 1.47 32.08
N LEU A 427 -19.47 2.56 31.46
CA LEU A 427 -18.37 3.33 32.03
C LEU A 427 -18.54 4.83 31.86
N VAL A 428 -17.94 5.56 32.79
CA VAL A 428 -17.72 7.01 32.75
C VAL A 428 -16.22 7.24 32.81
N VAL A 429 -15.70 8.19 32.04
CA VAL A 429 -14.28 8.55 32.04
C VAL A 429 -14.10 9.97 32.56
N LEU A 430 -13.44 10.11 33.70
CA LEU A 430 -12.92 11.36 34.25
C LEU A 430 -11.47 11.55 33.82
N ARG A 431 -11.11 12.80 33.56
CA ARG A 431 -9.84 13.18 32.95
C ARG A 431 -8.84 13.70 33.97
N GLU A 432 -7.59 13.87 33.53
CA GLU A 432 -6.48 14.36 34.34
C GLU A 432 -6.79 15.72 35.01
N ASP A 433 -7.60 16.56 34.35
CA ASP A 433 -8.01 17.88 34.83
C ASP A 433 -9.38 17.92 35.52
N ALA A 434 -10.08 16.78 35.61
CA ALA A 434 -11.39 16.74 36.25
C ALA A 434 -11.26 16.84 37.78
N ARG A 435 -12.05 17.75 38.38
CA ARG A 435 -12.26 17.79 39.84
C ARG A 435 -13.44 16.90 40.19
N MET A 436 -13.16 15.83 40.92
CA MET A 436 -14.18 14.92 41.40
C MET A 436 -14.85 15.51 42.64
N THR A 437 -15.92 16.25 42.41
CA THR A 437 -16.81 16.74 43.47
C THR A 437 -17.91 15.73 43.71
N ARG A 438 -18.48 15.73 44.92
CA ARG A 438 -19.62 14.86 45.26
C ARG A 438 -20.76 14.95 44.24
N THR A 439 -21.13 16.17 43.83
CA THR A 439 -22.16 16.40 42.82
C THR A 439 -21.82 15.81 41.45
N LEU A 440 -20.56 15.88 41.02
CA LEU A 440 -20.13 15.24 39.76
C LEU A 440 -20.24 13.71 39.87
N VAL A 441 -19.86 13.14 41.01
CA VAL A 441 -19.96 11.69 41.23
C VAL A 441 -21.41 11.23 41.27
N GLU A 442 -22.30 11.96 41.91
CA GLU A 442 -23.75 11.68 41.88
C GLU A 442 -24.28 11.63 40.43
N GLN A 443 -23.87 12.56 39.58
CA GLN A 443 -24.21 12.55 38.15
C GLN A 443 -23.61 11.34 37.42
N CYS A 444 -22.37 10.96 37.75
CA CYS A 444 -21.75 9.75 37.20
C CYS A 444 -22.52 8.50 37.62
N VAL A 445 -22.91 8.41 38.90
CA VAL A 445 -23.66 7.29 39.48
C VAL A 445 -25.03 7.16 38.83
N GLU A 446 -25.75 8.27 38.66
CA GLU A 446 -27.04 8.30 37.98
C GLU A 446 -26.94 7.77 36.54
N ARG A 447 -25.94 8.23 35.78
CA ARG A 447 -25.72 7.77 34.40
C ARG A 447 -25.31 6.31 34.32
N LEU A 448 -24.43 5.86 35.21
CA LEU A 448 -24.02 4.45 35.28
C LEU A 448 -25.19 3.54 35.70
N SER A 449 -26.17 4.08 36.45
CA SER A 449 -27.33 3.36 36.95
C SER A 449 -28.55 3.39 36.03
N GLY A 450 -28.58 4.26 35.01
CA GLY A 450 -29.70 4.42 34.08
C GLY A 450 -30.09 3.13 33.34
N LYS A 451 -31.26 3.08 32.69
CA LYS A 451 -31.66 1.90 31.88
C LYS A 451 -31.20 1.95 30.43
N ASP A 452 -30.72 3.10 29.98
CA ASP A 452 -30.23 3.26 28.61
C ASP A 452 -29.01 2.39 28.36
N GLU A 453 -28.93 1.74 27.19
CA GLU A 453 -27.83 0.86 26.77
C GLU A 453 -26.52 1.61 26.44
N GLY A 454 -26.40 2.87 26.86
CA GLY A 454 -25.37 3.80 26.42
C GLY A 454 -24.27 4.07 27.45
N LEU A 455 -23.03 4.16 26.97
CA LEU A 455 -21.89 4.77 27.65
C LEU A 455 -22.20 6.23 28.01
N ALA A 456 -21.67 6.72 29.13
CA ALA A 456 -21.66 8.15 29.43
C ALA A 456 -20.22 8.65 29.58
N VAL A 457 -19.60 9.14 28.50
CA VAL A 457 -18.33 9.86 28.64
C VAL A 457 -18.63 11.26 29.18
N ILE A 458 -18.34 11.50 30.46
CA ILE A 458 -18.39 12.85 31.06
C ILE A 458 -16.98 13.43 31.05
N ALA A 459 -16.64 14.14 29.97
CA ALA A 459 -15.45 14.98 29.94
C ALA A 459 -15.70 16.25 30.78
N ALA A 460 -15.64 16.14 32.11
CA ALA A 460 -15.78 17.29 32.99
C ALA A 460 -14.54 18.18 32.87
N GLN A 461 -14.59 19.20 32.00
CA GLN A 461 -13.90 20.45 32.29
C GLN A 461 -14.63 21.12 33.47
N ASP A 462 -13.91 21.91 34.26
CA ASP A 462 -14.37 22.72 35.42
C ASP A 462 -15.50 23.75 35.10
N ARG A 463 -16.25 23.59 34.00
CA ARG A 463 -17.40 24.41 33.63
C ARG A 463 -18.70 23.71 34.02
N PRO A 464 -19.65 24.39 34.70
CA PRO A 464 -20.97 23.84 34.96
C PRO A 464 -21.63 23.42 33.65
N MET A 465 -22.08 22.16 33.58
CA MET A 465 -22.83 21.61 32.45
C MET A 465 -24.07 22.49 32.21
N ARG A 466 -24.17 23.10 31.02
CA ARG A 466 -25.43 23.71 30.58
C ARG A 466 -26.48 22.61 30.40
N GLN A 467 -27.70 22.85 30.89
CA GLN A 467 -28.84 21.93 30.80
C GLN A 467 -29.32 21.68 29.36
N ASP A 468 -28.90 22.48 28.37
CA ASP A 468 -29.39 22.41 26.98
C ASP A 468 -28.28 22.01 25.98
N GLY A 469 -28.08 20.70 25.74
CA GLY A 469 -27.37 20.12 24.57
C GLY A 469 -25.82 20.10 24.56
N PRO A 470 -25.16 19.11 23.92
CA PRO A 470 -23.99 18.42 24.50
C PRO A 470 -22.59 18.97 24.11
N PRO A 471 -21.53 18.62 24.86
CA PRO A 471 -20.44 17.88 24.21
C PRO A 471 -19.87 16.78 25.12
N GLY A 472 -20.51 15.61 25.08
CA GLY A 472 -19.87 14.34 25.41
C GLY A 472 -19.90 13.48 24.15
N LEU A 473 -18.81 12.81 23.79
CA LEU A 473 -18.83 11.79 22.75
C LEU A 473 -19.56 10.56 23.30
N PHE A 474 -20.71 10.23 22.71
CA PHE A 474 -21.49 9.05 23.09
C PHE A 474 -21.08 7.88 22.20
N TRP A 475 -20.53 6.84 22.82
CA TRP A 475 -20.26 5.54 22.19
C TRP A 475 -21.11 4.49 22.94
N THR A 476 -21.18 3.24 22.49
CA THR A 476 -21.66 2.16 23.39
C THR A 476 -20.45 1.37 23.88
N ALA A 477 -20.50 0.79 25.08
CA ALA A 477 -19.41 -0.06 25.56
C ALA A 477 -19.14 -1.20 24.57
N ARG A 478 -20.21 -1.81 24.05
CA ARG A 478 -20.14 -2.80 22.97
C ARG A 478 -19.45 -2.28 21.72
N SER A 479 -19.79 -1.09 21.21
CA SER A 479 -19.10 -0.49 20.06
C SER A 479 -17.62 -0.24 20.34
N LEU A 480 -17.26 0.18 21.56
CA LEU A 480 -15.88 0.43 21.96
C LEU A 480 -15.08 -0.89 22.10
N THR A 481 -15.71 -1.93 22.63
CA THR A 481 -15.14 -3.28 22.78
C THR A 481 -15.04 -4.01 21.45
N ASP A 482 -16.07 -3.95 20.61
CA ASP A 482 -16.05 -4.49 19.25
C ASP A 482 -15.00 -3.76 18.39
N PHE A 483 -14.83 -2.45 18.59
CA PHE A 483 -13.75 -1.67 18.01
C PHE A 483 -12.34 -2.09 18.51
N ALA A 484 -12.16 -2.26 19.82
CA ALA A 484 -10.91 -2.78 20.39
C ALA A 484 -10.57 -4.21 19.90
N ARG A 485 -11.60 -5.07 19.75
CA ARG A 485 -11.47 -6.46 19.30
C ARG A 485 -11.24 -6.60 17.80
N SER A 486 -11.88 -5.76 16.99
CA SER A 486 -11.77 -5.78 15.52
C SER A 486 -10.43 -5.26 15.02
N GLY A 487 -9.68 -4.50 15.85
CA GLY A 487 -8.47 -3.83 15.41
C GLY A 487 -8.71 -2.85 14.26
N ALA A 488 -9.96 -2.43 14.05
CA ALA A 488 -10.35 -1.53 12.98
C ALA A 488 -9.63 -0.17 13.11
N ASP A 489 -9.40 0.48 11.97
CA ASP A 489 -8.55 1.65 11.83
C ASP A 489 -8.94 2.75 12.85
N TRP A 490 -8.09 2.97 13.87
CA TRP A 490 -8.30 3.92 15.00
C TRP A 490 -8.49 5.40 14.55
N ALA A 491 -8.41 5.64 13.25
CA ALA A 491 -8.35 6.89 12.52
C ALA A 491 -9.69 7.52 12.16
N GLY A 492 -10.76 6.72 12.12
CA GLY A 492 -12.09 7.19 11.78
C GLY A 492 -12.79 7.92 12.92
N LEU A 493 -12.13 8.04 14.07
CA LEU A 493 -12.61 8.79 15.22
C LEU A 493 -12.56 10.29 14.90
N PRO A 494 -13.63 11.07 15.13
CA PRO A 494 -13.52 12.52 15.12
C PRO A 494 -12.42 12.94 16.10
N ASP A 495 -11.57 13.87 15.65
CA ASP A 495 -10.57 14.60 16.44
C ASP A 495 -11.23 15.47 17.50
N ALA A 496 -12.06 14.89 18.36
CA ALA A 496 -12.15 15.42 19.69
C ALA A 496 -10.93 14.86 20.43
N PRO A 497 -9.84 15.62 20.59
CA PRO A 497 -9.13 15.48 21.84
C PRO A 497 -10.21 15.51 22.90
N ILE A 498 -10.19 14.58 23.83
CA ILE A 498 -10.81 14.90 25.09
C ILE A 498 -10.05 16.19 25.50
N LEU A 499 -10.68 17.37 25.37
CA LEU A 499 -9.97 18.66 25.29
C LEU A 499 -9.55 19.12 26.66
N GLY A 500 -8.27 18.99 27.03
CA GLY A 500 -7.72 19.40 28.32
C GLY A 500 -6.30 19.87 28.09
N ARG A 501 -5.98 21.10 28.50
CA ARG A 501 -4.64 21.66 28.37
C ARG A 501 -3.70 20.86 29.27
N VAL A 502 -2.85 20.02 28.68
CA VAL A 502 -1.69 19.47 29.38
C VAL A 502 -0.80 20.65 29.77
N GLY A 503 -0.68 20.90 31.07
CA GLY A 503 0.30 21.84 31.62
C GLY A 503 1.69 21.40 31.16
N ARG A 504 2.38 22.27 30.39
CA ARG A 504 3.74 22.05 29.90
C ARG A 504 4.72 22.04 31.06
N SER A 505 4.89 20.90 31.76
CA SER A 505 5.92 20.76 32.79
C SER A 505 6.42 19.32 32.99
N ALA A 506 6.61 18.58 31.89
CA ALA A 506 7.49 17.42 31.89
C ALA A 506 8.59 17.67 30.86
N LEU A 507 9.85 17.51 31.29
CA LEU A 507 11.09 17.69 30.51
C LEU A 507 10.91 17.13 29.10
N GLN A 508 10.68 18.02 28.13
CA GLN A 508 10.48 17.63 26.74
C GLN A 508 11.83 17.19 26.19
N GLN A 509 11.94 15.90 25.88
CA GLN A 509 12.96 15.47 24.92
C GLN A 509 12.81 16.31 23.64
N PRO A 510 13.92 16.70 22.98
CA PRO A 510 13.86 17.43 21.73
C PRO A 510 13.00 16.64 20.74
N ARG A 511 11.85 17.22 20.39
CA ARG A 511 10.87 16.58 19.50
C ARG A 511 11.42 16.57 18.07
N PRO A 512 11.13 15.53 17.27
CA PRO A 512 11.49 15.53 15.85
C PRO A 512 10.91 16.76 15.12
N PRO A 513 11.66 17.40 14.21
CA PRO A 513 11.25 18.61 13.49
C PRO A 513 9.86 18.53 12.83
N LEU A 514 9.50 17.39 12.23
CA LEU A 514 8.22 17.14 11.58
C LEU A 514 7.08 17.12 12.59
N LEU A 515 7.30 16.55 13.77
CA LEU A 515 6.29 16.55 14.83
C LEU A 515 6.00 17.97 15.32
N ALA A 516 7.06 18.74 15.56
CA ALA A 516 6.91 20.12 16.00
C ALA A 516 6.18 20.98 14.96
N ARG A 517 6.19 20.60 13.68
CA ARG A 517 5.40 21.26 12.62
C ARG A 517 3.94 20.80 12.63
N LEU A 518 3.68 19.50 12.71
CA LEU A 518 2.31 18.95 12.80
C LEU A 518 1.51 19.52 13.97
N GLU A 519 2.16 19.75 15.12
CA GLU A 519 1.52 20.37 16.29
C GLU A 519 1.25 21.86 16.10
N ARG A 520 2.14 22.59 15.42
CA ARG A 520 1.96 24.03 15.14
C ARG A 520 0.77 24.29 14.22
N THR A 521 0.52 23.40 13.27
CA THR A 521 -0.60 23.53 12.33
C THR A 521 -1.94 23.06 12.91
N GLY A 522 -1.95 22.53 14.14
CA GLY A 522 -3.13 21.90 14.74
C GLY A 522 -3.50 20.56 14.11
N ALA A 523 -2.69 20.05 13.18
CA ALA A 523 -2.94 18.78 12.50
C ALA A 523 -2.57 17.55 13.37
N ALA A 524 -1.83 17.76 14.46
CA ALA A 524 -1.52 16.74 15.46
C ALA A 524 -2.52 16.68 16.64
N SER A 525 -3.29 17.75 16.89
CA SER A 525 -4.22 17.87 18.02
C SER A 525 -5.52 17.10 17.82
#